data_AF-A0A535CA97-F1
#
_entry.id   AF-A0A535CA97-F1
#
_cell.length_a   1.000
_cell.length_b   1.000
_cell.length_c   1.000
_cell.angle_alpha   90.00
_cell.angle_beta   90.00
_cell.angle_gamma   90.00
#
_symmetry.space_group_name_H-M   'P 1'
#
loop_
_entity.id
_entity.type
_entity.pdbx_description
1 polymer ?
#
loop_
_entity_poly.entity_id
_entity_poly.type
_entity_poly.pdbx_seq_one_letter_code
_entity_poly.pdbx_strand_id
1 'polypeptide(L)'
;MAAVMLLGLVAGGCSITTTVRPERPQLGISNGTTLAVTLTVNGEKAAASKPGGPQPRIDVATLPPLPWDVEARSPSGRLLTSMHVDPGQVEITTDAGGVTAASGPFGRVDLSCGRLTIWAGEIQPSGPAPIGLQGSPGDCVP
;
A
#
# COMPACT_ATOMS: atom_id res chain seq x y z
N MET A 1 -25.15 -23.10 -47.33
CA MET A 1 -25.63 -24.07 -46.32
C MET A 1 -24.41 -24.62 -45.60
N ALA A 2 -24.37 -24.46 -44.27
CA ALA A 2 -23.49 -25.07 -43.25
C ALA A 2 -23.36 -24.04 -42.11
N ALA A 3 -24.35 -23.89 -41.24
CA ALA A 3 -24.52 -24.66 -40.00
C ALA A 3 -23.29 -24.56 -39.08
N VAL A 4 -23.19 -23.48 -38.30
CA VAL A 4 -22.35 -23.43 -37.11
C VAL A 4 -23.24 -23.76 -35.92
N MET A 5 -22.92 -24.87 -35.27
CA MET A 5 -23.64 -25.44 -34.14
C MET A 5 -23.68 -24.46 -32.97
N LEU A 6 -24.89 -24.15 -32.48
CA LEU A 6 -25.09 -23.73 -31.10
C LEU A 6 -24.86 -24.96 -30.20
N LEU A 7 -23.79 -24.93 -29.40
CA LEU A 7 -23.52 -25.96 -28.41
C LEU A 7 -23.69 -25.39 -26.99
N GLY A 8 -24.80 -25.78 -26.35
CA GLY A 8 -24.98 -26.00 -24.91
C GLY A 8 -24.57 -24.90 -23.92
N LEU A 9 -25.55 -24.12 -23.44
CA LEU A 9 -25.47 -23.43 -22.15
C LEU A 9 -25.46 -24.47 -21.01
N VAL A 10 -24.33 -24.61 -20.32
CA VAL A 10 -24.29 -25.13 -18.95
C VAL A 10 -24.17 -23.92 -18.03
N ALA A 11 -25.26 -23.58 -17.34
CA ALA A 11 -25.29 -22.50 -16.36
C ALA A 11 -24.57 -22.92 -15.06
N GLY A 12 -23.24 -22.96 -15.11
CA GLY A 12 -22.40 -22.84 -13.92
C GLY A 12 -21.88 -21.41 -13.88
N GLY A 13 -22.40 -20.58 -12.96
CA GLY A 13 -22.02 -19.18 -12.83
C GLY A 13 -20.54 -19.04 -12.47
N CYS A 14 -19.67 -18.99 -13.48
CA CYS A 14 -18.28 -18.64 -13.29
C CYS A 14 -18.25 -17.12 -13.11
N SER A 15 -18.20 -16.64 -11.87
CA SER A 15 -17.89 -15.24 -11.61
C SER A 15 -16.54 -14.93 -12.23
N ILE A 16 -16.54 -14.21 -13.36
CA ILE A 16 -15.31 -13.80 -14.02
C ILE A 16 -14.69 -12.72 -13.14
N THR A 17 -13.55 -13.03 -12.53
CA THR A 17 -12.73 -12.05 -11.81
C THR A 17 -11.54 -11.67 -12.67
N THR A 18 -11.42 -10.39 -12.99
CA THR A 18 -10.23 -9.85 -13.68
C THR A 18 -9.20 -9.49 -12.63
N THR A 19 -7.94 -9.89 -12.83
CA THR A 19 -6.82 -9.54 -11.95
C THR A 19 -5.81 -8.70 -12.72
N VAL A 20 -5.44 -7.55 -12.17
CA VAL A 20 -4.40 -6.67 -12.69
C VAL A 20 -3.28 -6.58 -11.67
N ARG A 21 -2.04 -6.69 -12.13
CA ARG A 21 -0.83 -6.47 -11.33
C ARG A 21 -0.08 -5.28 -11.92
N PRO A 22 -0.16 -4.09 -11.32
CA PRO A 22 0.50 -2.91 -11.85
C PRO A 22 2.02 -3.05 -11.75
N GLU A 23 2.74 -2.68 -12.81
CA GLU A 23 4.21 -2.58 -12.81
C GLU A 23 4.72 -1.42 -11.93
N ARG A 24 3.86 -0.41 -11.73
CA ARG A 24 4.10 0.77 -10.89
C ARG A 24 2.89 0.98 -9.98
N PRO A 25 2.78 0.24 -8.86
CA PRO A 25 1.68 0.43 -7.93
C PRO A 25 1.75 1.83 -7.30
N GLN A 26 0.60 2.38 -6.90
CA GLN A 26 0.57 3.58 -6.06
C GLN A 26 1.30 3.34 -4.74
N LEU A 27 1.84 4.41 -4.17
CA LEU A 27 2.48 4.40 -2.86
C LEU A 27 1.76 5.42 -1.97
N GLY A 28 1.40 5.00 -0.76
CA GLY A 28 0.66 5.84 0.17
C GLY A 28 1.27 5.87 1.57
N ILE A 29 0.97 6.96 2.29
CA ILE A 29 1.33 7.16 3.70
C ILE A 29 0.20 7.89 4.43
N SER A 30 -0.16 7.39 5.61
CA SER A 30 -1.09 8.00 6.54
C SER A 30 -0.35 8.25 7.86
N ASN A 31 -0.12 9.52 8.15
CA ASN A 31 0.62 9.96 9.33
C ASN A 31 -0.33 10.55 10.37
N GLY A 32 -0.89 9.68 11.21
CA GLY A 32 -1.69 10.07 12.38
C GLY A 32 -0.85 10.33 13.63
N THR A 33 0.47 10.52 13.49
CA THR A 33 1.39 10.79 14.60
C THR A 33 1.61 12.30 14.78
N THR A 34 2.26 12.71 15.87
CA THR A 34 2.74 14.09 16.05
C THR A 34 4.12 14.34 15.41
N LEU A 35 4.73 13.33 14.78
CA LEU A 35 6.05 13.43 14.15
C LEU A 35 5.95 13.85 12.68
N ALA A 36 6.91 14.66 12.23
CA ALA A 36 7.19 14.79 10.81
C ALA A 36 7.90 13.52 10.33
N VAL A 37 7.43 12.93 9.23
CA VAL A 37 7.95 11.66 8.74
C VAL A 37 8.50 11.84 7.33
N THR A 38 9.69 11.30 7.10
CA THR A 38 10.26 11.20 5.75
C THR A 38 10.05 9.80 5.22
N LEU A 39 9.48 9.69 4.02
CA LEU A 39 9.35 8.42 3.30
C LEU A 39 10.49 8.31 2.30
N THR A 40 11.24 7.23 2.37
CA THR A 40 12.30 6.89 1.41
C THR A 40 11.97 5.60 0.66
N VAL A 41 12.39 5.53 -0.60
CA VAL A 41 12.32 4.35 -1.46
C VAL A 41 13.74 4.05 -1.92
N ASN A 42 14.25 2.86 -1.61
CA ASN A 42 15.63 2.45 -1.93
C ASN A 42 16.69 3.46 -1.42
N GLY A 43 16.43 4.06 -0.26
CA GLY A 43 17.30 5.07 0.36
C GLY A 43 17.11 6.51 -0.15
N GLU A 44 16.36 6.72 -1.24
CA GLU A 44 16.09 8.06 -1.77
C GLU A 44 14.78 8.63 -1.23
N LYS A 45 14.74 9.94 -0.94
CA LYS A 45 13.55 10.60 -0.42
C LYS A 45 12.45 10.64 -1.48
N ALA A 46 11.35 9.95 -1.22
CA ALA A 46 10.15 9.97 -2.06
C ALA A 46 9.17 11.06 -1.63
N ALA A 47 8.97 11.26 -0.32
CA ALA A 47 8.04 12.26 0.19
C ALA A 47 8.35 12.69 1.63
N ALA A 48 7.75 13.80 2.05
CA ALA A 48 7.65 14.20 3.45
C ALA A 48 6.17 14.30 3.86
N SER A 49 5.83 13.73 5.00
CA SER A 49 4.47 13.74 5.55
C SER A 49 4.44 14.54 6.85
N LYS A 50 3.51 15.50 6.93
CA LYS A 50 3.34 16.37 8.10
C LYS A 50 2.56 15.64 9.21
N PRO A 51 2.79 15.99 10.49
CA PRO A 51 2.00 15.47 11.61
C PRO A 51 0.50 15.70 11.41
N GLY A 52 -0.32 14.65 11.51
CA GLY A 52 -1.78 14.70 11.37
C GLY A 52 -2.30 15.34 10.07
N GLY A 53 -1.42 15.55 9.09
CA GLY A 53 -1.72 16.30 7.87
C GLY A 53 -2.39 15.44 6.79
N PRO A 54 -2.80 16.07 5.68
CA PRO A 54 -3.28 15.31 4.53
C PRO A 54 -2.18 14.40 3.99
N GLN A 55 -2.57 13.29 3.37
CA GLN A 55 -1.64 12.39 2.71
C GLN A 55 -0.88 13.14 1.61
N PRO A 56 0.46 13.11 1.57
CA PRO A 56 1.21 13.71 0.49
C PRO A 56 0.95 12.93 -0.80
N ARG A 57 0.89 13.64 -1.93
CA ARG A 57 0.90 13.00 -3.25
C ARG A 57 2.31 12.50 -3.54
N ILE A 58 2.43 11.21 -3.83
CA ILE A 58 3.69 10.58 -4.24
C ILE A 58 3.61 10.35 -5.74
N ASP A 59 4.58 10.88 -6.49
CA ASP A 59 4.65 10.64 -7.93
C ASP A 59 5.41 9.34 -8.22
N VAL A 60 4.66 8.25 -8.36
CA VAL A 60 5.22 6.92 -8.61
C VAL A 60 5.93 6.79 -9.97
N ALA A 61 5.74 7.75 -10.89
CA ALA A 61 6.51 7.78 -12.13
C ALA A 61 7.98 8.17 -11.89
N THR A 62 8.25 8.90 -10.81
CA THR A 62 9.61 9.31 -10.41
C THR A 62 10.36 8.27 -9.59
N LEU A 63 9.67 7.25 -9.09
CA LEU A 63 10.28 6.16 -8.34
C LEU A 63 11.06 5.22 -9.28
N PRO A 64 12.12 4.55 -8.77
CA PRO A 64 12.79 3.50 -9.52
C PRO A 64 11.82 2.37 -9.88
N PRO A 65 12.15 1.51 -10.86
CA PRO A 65 11.40 0.26 -11.06
C PRO A 65 11.40 -0.60 -9.79
N LEU A 66 10.40 -1.47 -9.65
CA LEU A 66 10.38 -2.49 -8.59
C LEU A 66 11.60 -3.43 -8.70
N PRO A 67 12.09 -4.02 -7.59
CA PRO A 67 11.53 -3.98 -6.24
C PRO A 67 11.83 -2.68 -5.46
N TRP A 68 11.02 -2.42 -4.43
CA TRP A 68 11.17 -1.28 -3.53
C TRP A 68 11.37 -1.70 -2.09
N ASP A 69 12.38 -1.12 -1.44
CA ASP A 69 12.50 -1.00 0.00
C ASP A 69 11.97 0.36 0.44
N VAL A 70 10.79 0.36 1.05
CA VAL A 70 10.14 1.59 1.52
C VAL A 70 10.33 1.72 3.01
N GLU A 71 10.79 2.88 3.44
CA GLU A 71 11.03 3.18 4.85
C GLU A 71 10.40 4.50 5.24
N ALA A 72 9.79 4.54 6.41
CA ALA A 72 9.31 5.76 7.03
C ALA A 72 10.19 6.08 8.25
N ARG A 73 10.80 7.26 8.24
CA ARG A 73 11.79 7.69 9.24
C ARG A 73 11.36 8.93 10.01
N SER A 74 11.74 8.99 11.28
CA SER A 74 11.57 10.16 12.16
C SER A 74 12.47 11.33 11.71
N PRO A 75 12.33 12.53 12.31
CA PRO A 75 13.23 13.65 12.05
C PRO A 75 14.70 13.37 12.41
N SER A 76 14.97 12.58 13.45
CA SER A 76 16.31 12.05 13.79
C SER A 76 16.85 11.00 12.81
N GLY A 77 16.04 10.54 11.84
CA GLY A 77 16.42 9.49 10.90
C GLY A 77 16.19 8.06 11.39
N ARG A 78 15.59 7.89 12.57
CA ARG A 78 15.22 6.57 13.12
C ARG A 78 14.15 5.92 12.25
N LEU A 79 14.35 4.64 11.90
CA LEU A 79 13.34 3.86 11.19
C LEU A 79 12.13 3.62 12.10
N LEU A 80 10.95 4.01 11.64
CA LEU A 80 9.67 3.83 12.35
C LEU A 80 8.93 2.59 11.86
N THR A 81 8.84 2.43 10.55
CA THR A 81 8.27 1.25 9.89
C THR A 81 8.82 1.13 8.48
N SER A 82 8.72 -0.06 7.90
CA SER A 82 9.21 -0.37 6.56
C SER A 82 8.30 -1.40 5.90
N MET A 83 8.40 -1.49 4.58
CA MET A 83 7.82 -2.57 3.78
C MET A 83 8.68 -2.84 2.55
N HIS A 84 8.68 -4.08 2.09
CA HIS A 84 9.28 -4.47 0.82
C HIS A 84 8.17 -4.70 -0.21
N VAL A 85 8.41 -4.31 -1.46
CA VAL A 85 7.45 -4.46 -2.55
C VAL A 85 8.14 -5.13 -3.74
N ASP A 86 7.78 -6.38 -4.00
CA ASP A 86 8.21 -7.12 -5.18
C ASP A 86 7.25 -6.92 -6.37
N PRO A 87 7.73 -7.10 -7.61
CA PRO A 87 6.88 -7.23 -8.78
C PRO A 87 5.74 -8.23 -8.57
N GLY A 88 4.52 -7.80 -8.83
CA GLY A 88 3.33 -8.64 -8.75
C GLY A 88 2.72 -8.79 -7.36
N GLN A 89 3.30 -8.24 -6.28
CA GLN A 89 2.69 -8.29 -4.94
C GLN A 89 1.47 -7.38 -4.77
N VAL A 90 1.34 -6.35 -5.62
CA VAL A 90 0.13 -5.54 -5.66
C VAL A 90 -0.82 -6.14 -6.68
N GLU A 91 -2.04 -6.43 -6.23
CA GLU A 91 -3.10 -6.99 -7.06
C GLU A 91 -4.36 -6.15 -6.93
N ILE A 92 -5.01 -5.91 -8.07
CA ILE A 92 -6.34 -5.33 -8.14
C ILE A 92 -7.24 -6.36 -8.80
N THR A 93 -8.29 -6.77 -8.11
CA THR A 93 -9.28 -7.69 -8.62
C THR A 93 -10.60 -6.98 -8.84
N THR A 94 -11.23 -7.19 -9.99
CA THR A 94 -12.58 -6.70 -10.29
C THR A 94 -13.49 -7.89 -10.57
N ASP A 95 -14.58 -8.02 -9.82
CA ASP A 95 -15.57 -9.07 -10.07
C ASP A 95 -16.55 -8.70 -11.20
N ALA A 96 -17.40 -9.66 -11.58
CA ALA A 96 -18.41 -9.45 -12.63
C ALA A 96 -19.46 -8.37 -12.28
N GLY A 97 -19.60 -7.99 -11.01
CA GLY A 97 -20.44 -6.90 -10.55
C GLY A 97 -19.76 -5.53 -10.58
N GLY A 98 -18.48 -5.48 -10.97
CA GLY A 98 -17.68 -4.25 -10.99
C GLY A 98 -17.09 -3.87 -9.63
N VAL A 99 -17.19 -4.74 -8.61
CA VAL A 99 -16.60 -4.47 -7.29
C VAL A 99 -15.10 -4.68 -7.38
N THR A 100 -14.34 -3.66 -6.97
CA THR A 100 -12.89 -3.71 -6.91
C THR A 100 -12.41 -4.05 -5.51
N ALA A 101 -11.41 -4.93 -5.43
CA ALA A 101 -10.60 -5.16 -4.25
C ALA A 101 -9.12 -4.99 -4.62
N ALA A 102 -8.32 -4.52 -3.66
CA ALA A 102 -6.88 -4.39 -3.85
C ALA A 102 -6.15 -5.05 -2.69
N SER A 103 -5.01 -5.64 -2.99
CA SER A 103 -4.07 -6.17 -1.99
C SER A 103 -2.66 -5.70 -2.32
N GLY A 104 -1.83 -5.59 -1.30
CA GLY A 104 -0.45 -5.17 -1.44
C GLY A 104 0.27 -5.13 -0.09
N PRO A 105 1.61 -5.03 -0.10
CA PRO A 105 2.39 -4.85 1.11
C PRO A 105 2.05 -3.56 1.84
N PHE A 106 2.11 -3.60 3.17
CA PHE A 106 2.00 -2.40 4.00
C PHE A 106 2.86 -2.52 5.27
N GLY A 107 3.32 -1.37 5.75
CA GLY A 107 3.98 -1.20 7.04
C GLY A 107 3.10 -0.39 7.98
N ARG A 108 2.97 -0.79 9.24
CA ARG A 108 2.16 -0.09 10.25
C ARG A 108 2.82 -0.17 11.62
N VAL A 109 2.82 0.96 12.32
CA VAL A 109 3.34 1.07 13.69
C VAL A 109 2.44 2.00 14.50
N ASP A 110 2.14 1.60 15.73
CA ASP A 110 1.44 2.44 16.71
C ASP A 110 2.48 3.02 17.66
N LEU A 111 2.75 4.33 17.59
CA LEU A 111 3.68 5.04 18.47
C LEU A 111 2.93 5.67 19.65
N SER A 112 3.65 6.11 20.69
CA SER A 112 3.03 6.78 21.84
C SER A 112 2.28 8.08 21.47
N CYS A 113 2.61 8.68 20.32
CA CYS A 113 1.96 9.88 19.79
C CYS A 113 1.03 9.65 18.60
N GLY A 114 0.66 8.40 18.30
CA GLY A 114 -0.30 8.07 17.25
C GLY A 114 0.18 7.01 16.28
N ARG A 115 -0.56 6.80 15.19
CA ARG A 115 -0.32 5.70 14.24
C ARG A 115 0.27 6.17 12.93
N LEU A 116 1.22 5.41 12.41
CA LEU A 116 1.78 5.57 11.08
C LEU A 116 1.47 4.33 10.23
N THR A 117 1.06 4.53 8.99
CA THR A 117 0.85 3.44 8.02
C THR A 117 1.39 3.85 6.65
N ILE A 118 2.15 2.97 6.03
CA ILE A 118 2.61 3.06 4.63
C ILE A 118 2.08 1.84 3.87
N TRP A 119 1.74 1.98 2.59
CA TRP A 119 1.20 0.87 1.79
C TRP A 119 1.47 1.04 0.30
N ALA A 120 1.55 -0.08 -0.41
CA ALA A 120 1.56 -0.11 -1.87
C ALA A 120 0.18 -0.55 -2.39
N GLY A 121 -0.38 0.21 -3.33
CA GLY A 121 -1.70 0.00 -3.92
C GLY A 121 -2.67 1.17 -3.74
N GLU A 122 -3.79 1.10 -4.44
CA GLU A 122 -4.81 2.17 -4.54
C GLU A 122 -5.61 2.37 -3.24
N ILE A 123 -5.68 1.34 -2.39
CA ILE A 123 -6.56 1.30 -1.23
C ILE A 123 -5.72 1.30 0.04
N GLN A 124 -5.94 2.29 0.91
CA GLN A 124 -5.34 2.30 2.24
C GLN A 124 -5.81 1.08 3.04
N PRO A 125 -4.90 0.29 3.63
CA PRO A 125 -5.28 -0.85 4.45
C PRO A 125 -6.04 -0.39 5.70
N SER A 126 -7.07 -1.13 6.08
CA SER A 126 -7.85 -0.92 7.32
C SER A 126 -7.35 -1.83 8.45
N GLY A 127 -8.03 -1.85 9.60
CA GLY A 127 -7.73 -2.74 10.73
C GLY A 127 -6.71 -2.23 11.75
N PRO A 128 -6.40 -3.03 12.79
CA PRO A 128 -5.43 -2.68 13.84
C PRO A 128 -3.97 -2.79 13.36
N ALA A 129 -3.02 -2.25 14.12
CA ALA A 129 -1.61 -2.57 13.90
C ALA A 129 -1.32 -4.04 14.20
N PRO A 130 -0.35 -4.67 13.51
CA PRO A 130 0.13 -5.99 13.89
C PRO A 130 0.55 -5.99 15.36
N ILE A 131 0.09 -7.01 16.10
CA ILE A 131 0.45 -7.24 17.51
C ILE A 131 1.98 -7.28 17.66
N GLY A 132 2.51 -6.55 18.64
CA GLY A 132 3.95 -6.44 18.89
C GLY A 132 4.64 -5.23 18.26
N LEU A 133 3.96 -4.47 17.38
CA LEU A 133 4.46 -3.19 16.84
C LEU A 133 3.89 -1.98 17.59
N GLN A 134 3.82 -2.09 18.92
CA GLN A 134 3.52 -0.97 19.80
C GLN A 134 4.82 -0.28 20.19
N GLY A 135 4.85 1.02 19.99
CA GLY A 135 5.95 1.89 20.33
C GLY A 135 6.06 2.11 21.84
N SER A 136 7.27 2.39 22.28
CA SER A 136 7.58 2.65 23.69
C SER A 136 7.28 4.10 24.06
N PRO A 137 6.94 4.40 25.32
CA PRO A 137 6.89 5.79 25.79
C PRO A 137 8.19 6.54 25.43
N GLY A 138 8.05 7.72 24.82
CA GLY A 138 9.19 8.55 24.38
C GLY A 138 9.70 8.26 22.96
N ASP A 139 9.09 7.33 22.23
CA ASP A 139 9.39 7.09 20.81
C ASP A 139 9.08 8.30 19.90
N CYS A 140 8.32 9.27 20.39
CA CYS A 140 8.03 10.51 19.67
C CYS A 140 8.91 11.70 20.08
N VAL A 141 10.00 11.45 20.81
CA VAL A 141 11.05 12.46 20.98
C VAL A 141 11.80 12.59 19.65
N PRO A 142 11.98 13.83 19.12
CA PRO A 142 12.62 14.08 17.84
C PRO A 142 14.00 13.44 17.67
#